data_AF-A0A6B3NJ56-F1
#
_entry.id   AF-A0A6B3NJ56-F1
#
_cell.length_a   1.000
_cell.length_b   1.000
_cell.length_c   1.000
_cell.angle_alpha   90.00
_cell.angle_beta   90.00
_cell.angle_gamma   90.00
#
_symmetry.space_group_name_H-M   'P 1'
#
loop_
_entity.id
_entity.type
_entity.pdbx_description
1 polymer ?
#
loop_
_entity_poly.entity_id
_entity_poly.type
_entity_poly.pdbx_seq_one_letter_code
_entity_poly.pdbx_strand_id
1 'polypeptide(L)' 'MKKSKARGFAPMKEWAGANWQKLEKRLFKLQKRIYRASQRGDVRAVRRLQKTLMKSWTAKMI' A
#
# COMPACT_ATOMS: atom_id res chain seq x y z
N MET A 1 6.96 44.70 13.65
CA MET A 1 6.60 43.41 14.27
C MET A 1 6.31 42.38 13.19
N LYS A 2 6.87 41.19 13.36
CA LYS A 2 6.81 39.99 12.50
C LYS A 2 5.38 39.60 12.12
N LYS A 3 5.18 39.00 10.93
CA LYS A 3 4.57 37.67 10.77
C LYS A 3 5.05 37.02 9.46
N SER A 4 6.08 36.19 9.55
CA SER A 4 6.45 35.26 8.48
C SER A 4 5.27 34.32 8.24
N LYS A 5 4.66 34.34 7.04
CA LYS A 5 3.70 33.31 6.61
C LYS A 5 4.46 31.99 6.50
N ALA A 6 4.46 31.20 7.57
CA ALA A 6 4.73 29.78 7.44
C ALA A 6 3.73 29.24 6.42
N ARG A 7 4.22 28.82 5.24
CA ARG A 7 3.44 27.97 4.35
C ARG A 7 3.11 26.74 5.17
N GLY A 8 1.89 26.70 5.70
CA GLY A 8 1.41 25.60 6.51
C GLY A 8 1.71 24.31 5.77
N PHE A 9 2.54 23.48 6.38
CA PHE A 9 2.69 22.10 5.98
C PHE A 9 1.26 21.53 6.01
N ALA A 10 0.71 21.19 4.86
CA ALA A 10 -0.60 20.55 4.75
C ALA A 10 -0.38 19.05 4.49
N PRO A 11 0.13 18.26 5.46
CA PRO A 11 0.36 16.83 5.26
C PRO A 11 -0.96 16.05 5.20
N MET A 12 -2.09 16.68 5.54
CA MET A 12 -3.35 15.98 5.76
C MET A 12 -4.17 15.74 4.48
N LYS A 13 -3.91 16.51 3.41
CA LYS A 13 -4.74 16.44 2.18
C LYS A 13 -4.47 15.18 1.35
N GLU A 14 -3.29 14.60 1.49
CA GLU A 14 -2.87 13.40 0.75
C GLU A 14 -3.54 12.12 1.27
N TRP A 15 -3.87 12.06 2.57
CA TRP A 15 -4.56 10.91 3.18
C TRP A 15 -6.07 10.93 2.93
N ALA A 16 -6.67 12.13 2.87
CA ALA A 16 -8.12 12.30 2.71
C ALA A 16 -8.62 12.02 1.27
N GLY A 17 -7.76 12.17 0.25
CA GLY A 17 -8.10 11.88 -1.15
C GLY A 17 -7.80 10.44 -1.59
N ALA A 18 -7.12 9.65 -0.77
CA ALA A 18 -6.74 8.29 -1.11
C ALA A 18 -7.98 7.38 -1.10
N ASN A 19 -8.19 6.65 -2.19
CA ASN A 19 -9.28 5.67 -2.28
C ASN A 19 -8.89 4.38 -1.53
N TRP A 20 -9.02 4.41 -0.20
CA TRP A 20 -8.70 3.30 0.71
C TRP A 20 -9.38 1.99 0.32
N GLN A 21 -10.65 2.06 -0.08
CA GLN A 21 -11.42 0.88 -0.48
C GLN A 21 -10.81 0.16 -1.71
N LYS A 22 -10.33 0.92 -2.72
CA LYS A 22 -9.64 0.32 -3.88
C LYS A 22 -8.30 -0.30 -3.48
N LEU A 23 -7.60 0.34 -2.54
CA LEU A 23 -6.30 -0.09 -2.06
C LEU A 23 -6.41 -1.40 -1.27
N GLU A 24 -7.37 -1.49 -0.37
CA GLU A 24 -7.69 -2.67 0.41
C GLU A 24 -8.17 -3.84 -0.46
N LYS A 25 -9.05 -3.59 -1.45
CA LYS A 25 -9.47 -4.61 -2.43
C LYS A 25 -8.28 -5.19 -3.20
N ARG A 26 -7.30 -4.35 -3.57
CA ARG A 26 -6.07 -4.80 -4.25
C ARG A 26 -5.19 -5.62 -3.32
N LEU A 27 -5.02 -5.17 -2.07
CA LEU A 27 -4.27 -5.88 -1.03
C LEU A 27 -4.84 -7.28 -0.78
N PHE A 28 -6.15 -7.36 -0.53
CA PHE A 28 -6.86 -8.60 -0.25
C PHE A 28 -6.74 -9.62 -1.39
N LYS A 29 -6.88 -9.17 -2.65
CA LYS A 29 -6.68 -10.03 -3.83
C LYS A 29 -5.24 -10.57 -3.91
N LEU A 30 -4.25 -9.74 -3.59
CA LEU A 30 -2.85 -10.14 -3.64
C LEU A 30 -2.50 -11.13 -2.51
N GLN A 31 -2.94 -10.87 -1.29
CA GLN A 31 -2.83 -11.80 -0.15
C GLN A 31 -3.49 -13.16 -0.47
N LYS A 32 -4.69 -13.15 -1.07
CA LYS A 32 -5.38 -14.38 -1.49
C LYS A 32 -4.60 -15.17 -2.56
N ARG A 33 -3.90 -14.48 -3.47
CA ARG A 33 -3.01 -15.13 -4.46
C ARG A 33 -1.78 -15.75 -3.81
N ILE A 34 -1.17 -15.07 -2.84
CA ILE A 34 -0.05 -15.59 -2.05
C ILE A 34 -0.48 -16.86 -1.31
N TYR A 35 -1.64 -16.83 -0.65
CA TYR A 35 -2.18 -17.99 0.05
C TYR A 35 -2.40 -19.19 -0.89
N ARG A 36 -3.05 -18.96 -2.05
CA ARG A 36 -3.24 -20.03 -3.06
C ARG A 36 -1.94 -20.58 -3.63
N ALA A 37 -0.93 -19.73 -3.86
CA ALA A 37 0.38 -20.16 -4.33
C ALA A 37 1.11 -21.00 -3.25
N SER A 38 0.98 -20.60 -1.99
CA SER A 38 1.51 -21.35 -0.85
C SER A 38 0.87 -22.73 -0.72
N GLN A 39 -0.46 -22.83 -0.87
CA GLN A 39 -1.18 -24.09 -0.82
C GLN A 39 -0.77 -25.07 -1.94
N ARG A 40 -0.34 -24.55 -3.10
CA ARG A 40 0.16 -25.35 -4.22
C ARG A 40 1.65 -25.73 -4.10
N GLY A 41 2.35 -25.26 -3.08
CA GLY A 41 3.79 -25.47 -2.93
C GLY A 41 4.66 -24.65 -3.88
N ASP A 42 4.13 -23.66 -4.60
CA ASP A 42 4.91 -22.80 -5.50
C ASP A 42 5.62 -21.69 -4.71
N VAL A 43 6.69 -22.06 -4.02
CA VAL A 43 7.50 -21.16 -3.19
C VAL A 43 8.09 -20.01 -4.01
N ARG A 44 8.44 -20.24 -5.27
CA ARG A 44 8.98 -19.20 -6.17
C ARG A 44 7.91 -18.16 -6.51
N ALA A 45 6.67 -18.56 -6.74
CA ALA A 45 5.56 -17.63 -6.94
C ALA A 45 5.23 -16.87 -5.65
N VAL A 46 5.19 -17.53 -4.50
CA VAL A 46 4.98 -16.88 -3.18
C VAL A 46 5.99 -15.76 -2.96
N ARG A 47 7.28 -16.06 -3.13
CA ARG A 47 8.37 -15.09 -2.89
C ARG A 47 8.33 -13.90 -3.86
N ARG A 48 7.97 -14.13 -5.13
CA ARG A 48 7.74 -13.06 -6.11
C ARG A 48 6.55 -12.19 -5.74
N LEU A 49 5.42 -12.80 -5.35
CA LEU A 49 4.20 -12.07 -4.96
C LEU A 49 4.38 -11.27 -3.66
N GLN A 50 5.13 -11.80 -2.68
CA GLN A 50 5.53 -11.05 -1.48
C GLN A 50 6.41 -9.84 -1.81
N LYS A 51 7.41 -9.99 -2.68
CA LYS A 51 8.21 -8.85 -3.15
C LYS A 51 7.35 -7.80 -3.86
N THR A 52 6.40 -8.21 -4.69
CA THR A 52 5.45 -7.29 -5.34
C THR A 52 4.58 -6.56 -4.32
N LEU A 53 4.11 -7.25 -3.29
CA LEU A 53 3.35 -6.66 -2.20
C LEU A 53 4.17 -5.57 -1.49
N MET A 54 5.39 -5.89 -1.06
CA MET A 54 6.28 -4.95 -0.36
C MET A 54 6.68 -3.74 -1.21
N LYS A 55 6.76 -3.89 -2.54
CA LYS A 55 7.08 -2.77 -3.46
C LYS A 55 5.86 -1.91 -3.82
N SER A 56 4.65 -2.42 -3.59
CA SER A 56 3.43 -1.71 -4.00
C SER A 56 3.20 -0.47 -3.14
N TRP A 57 2.64 0.58 -3.76
CA TRP A 57 2.20 1.80 -3.07
C TRP A 57 1.22 1.49 -1.91
N THR A 58 0.48 0.38 -2.03
CA THR A 58 -0.41 -0.15 -0.99
C THR A 58 0.32 -0.47 0.32
N ALA A 59 1.53 -1.04 0.26
CA ALA A 59 2.35 -1.34 1.44
C ALA A 59 3.16 -0.14 1.96
N LYS A 60 3.15 0.98 1.22
CA LYS A 60 3.76 2.25 1.66
C LYS A 60 2.74 3.19 2.30
N MET A 61 1.45 2.96 2.02
CA MET A 61 0.31 3.74 2.53
C MET A 61 -0.27 3.16 3.82
N ILE A 62 0.03 1.90 4.12
CA ILE A 62 -0.21 1.22 5.40
C ILE A 62 1.12 1.17 6.12
#